data_AF-A0A259FM20-F1
#
_entry.id   AF-A0A259FM20-F1
#
_cell.length_a   1.000
_cell.length_b   1.000
_cell.length_c   1.000
_cell.angle_alpha   90.00
_cell.angle_beta   90.00
_cell.angle_gamma   90.00
#
_symmetry.space_group_name_H-M   'P 1'
#
loop_
_entity.id
_entity.type
_entity.pdbx_description
1 polymer ?
#
loop_
_entity_poly.entity_id
_entity_poly.type
_entity_poly.pdbx_seq_one_letter_code
_entity_poly.pdbx_strand_id
1 'polypeptide(L)'
;MQLAQRGDTLARIALDNGQSPRDLARWNNLSNPNLIEVGDLILVRPPEGSKMTVKPTPRSSGEMSKGEVSKAETPKAEAAKEVVAEPGIRLEWPAKGKVVEEFSEKTKGIDIAGKLGEPITAASDGKVVYAGNSLRGYGNLAIIKHDNTYLTAYAHNRNLLVKEGDAVKKGQKIAEMGDTDTNSVKLHFELRVNGKPVNPMPYLQ
;
A
#
# COMPACT_ATOMS: atom_id res chain seq x y z
N MET A 1 15.18 4.07 15.03
CA MET A 1 15.34 5.31 14.23
C MET A 1 16.00 4.95 12.93
N GLN A 2 15.90 5.80 11.91
CA GLN A 2 16.62 5.70 10.64
C GLN A 2 17.42 6.98 10.43
N LEU A 3 18.66 6.88 9.94
CA LEU A 3 19.45 8.03 9.54
C LEU A 3 18.98 8.49 8.15
N ALA A 4 18.60 9.76 8.00
CA ALA A 4 18.22 10.35 6.72
C ALA A 4 19.45 10.44 5.79
N GLN A 5 19.31 9.94 4.56
CA GLN A 5 20.36 9.93 3.54
C GLN A 5 20.09 10.95 2.43
N ARG A 6 21.11 11.22 1.61
CA ARG A 6 21.00 12.17 0.49
C ARG A 6 19.99 11.67 -0.54
N GLY A 7 18.84 12.36 -0.63
CA GLY A 7 17.75 12.02 -1.53
C GLY A 7 16.57 11.30 -0.86
N ASP A 8 16.67 11.01 0.44
CA ASP A 8 15.49 10.64 1.23
C ASP A 8 14.51 11.81 1.31
N THR A 9 13.22 11.48 1.40
CA THR A 9 12.18 12.39 1.86
C THR A 9 11.47 11.75 3.03
N LEU A 10 10.87 12.54 3.93
CA LEU A 10 10.15 11.97 5.08
C LEU A 10 9.04 11.00 4.63
N ALA A 11 8.44 11.24 3.46
CA ALA A 11 7.44 10.37 2.87
C ALA A 11 8.01 9.06 2.28
N ARG A 12 9.24 9.07 1.73
CA ARG A 12 9.96 7.86 1.34
C ARG A 12 10.29 7.00 2.57
N ILE A 13 10.89 7.63 3.60
CA ILE A 13 11.22 6.96 4.87
C ILE A 13 9.96 6.38 5.52
N ALA A 14 8.85 7.13 5.53
CA ALA A 14 7.57 6.65 6.05
C ALA A 14 7.07 5.40 5.31
N LEU A 15 7.06 5.44 3.97
CA LEU A 15 6.64 4.33 3.12
C LEU A 15 7.45 3.06 3.38
N ASP A 16 8.78 3.17 3.37
CA ASP A 16 9.71 2.05 3.58
C ASP A 16 9.67 1.50 5.03
N ASN A 17 9.14 2.26 6.00
CA ASN A 17 8.92 1.83 7.39
C ASN A 17 7.44 1.50 7.72
N GLY A 18 6.55 1.53 6.74
CA GLY A 18 5.13 1.19 6.91
C GLY A 18 4.29 2.22 7.69
N GLN A 19 4.69 3.48 7.68
CA GLN A 19 4.08 4.57 8.46
C GLN A 19 3.49 5.67 7.55
N SER A 20 2.72 6.60 8.14
CA SER A 20 2.33 7.82 7.42
C SER A 20 3.42 8.89 7.55
N PRO A 21 3.65 9.73 6.53
CA PRO A 21 4.63 10.82 6.60
C PRO A 21 4.26 11.83 7.69
N ARG A 22 2.96 12.04 7.91
CA ARG A 22 2.43 12.92 8.96
C ARG A 22 2.64 12.38 10.37
N ASP A 23 2.53 11.07 10.59
CA ASP A 23 2.86 10.47 11.89
C ASP A 23 4.35 10.60 12.18
N LEU A 24 5.22 10.39 11.18
CA LEU A 24 6.66 10.67 11.30
C LEU A 24 6.92 12.14 11.62
N ALA A 25 6.30 13.08 10.90
CA ALA A 25 6.49 14.51 11.15
C ALA A 25 6.11 14.87 12.60
N ARG A 26 5.00 14.32 13.11
CA ARG A 26 4.56 14.52 14.49
C ARG A 26 5.52 13.89 15.51
N TRP A 27 6.04 12.69 15.28
CA TRP A 27 6.99 12.04 16.22
C TRP A 27 8.36 12.73 16.27
N ASN A 28 8.77 13.36 15.16
CA ASN A 28 10.04 14.08 15.04
C ASN A 28 9.91 15.60 15.26
N ASN A 29 8.71 16.07 15.63
CA ASN A 29 8.38 17.49 15.83
C ASN A 29 8.76 18.39 14.63
N LEU A 30 8.68 17.84 13.41
CA LEU A 30 9.07 18.52 12.18
C LEU A 30 7.95 19.44 11.68
N SER A 31 8.17 20.75 11.76
CA SER A 31 7.23 21.77 11.27
C SER A 31 7.05 21.76 9.74
N ASN A 32 8.04 21.25 8.99
CA ASN A 32 7.95 21.10 7.53
C ASN A 32 8.44 19.71 7.09
N PRO A 33 7.54 18.78 6.70
CA PRO A 33 7.88 17.42 6.29
C PRO A 33 8.85 17.29 5.10
N ASN A 34 9.06 18.37 4.35
CA ASN A 34 9.93 18.40 3.17
C ASN A 34 11.37 18.87 3.47
N LEU A 35 11.66 19.32 4.70
CA LEU A 35 13.02 19.62 5.16
C LEU A 35 13.48 18.56 6.17
N ILE A 36 14.06 17.48 5.66
CA ILE A 36 14.95 16.62 6.43
C ILE A 36 16.36 16.78 5.88
N GLU A 37 17.35 16.91 6.75
CA GLU A 37 18.75 17.06 6.37
C GLU A 37 19.49 15.72 6.41
N VAL A 38 20.57 15.61 5.63
CA VAL A 38 21.37 14.39 5.56
C VAL A 38 22.12 14.22 6.88
N GLY A 39 21.83 13.14 7.60
CA GLY A 39 22.34 12.90 8.96
C GLY A 39 21.30 13.04 10.06
N ASP A 40 20.07 13.47 9.77
CA ASP A 40 18.99 13.52 10.77
C ASP A 40 18.60 12.11 11.23
N LEU A 41 18.43 11.92 12.55
CA LEU A 41 17.94 10.67 13.13
C LEU A 41 16.41 10.69 13.24
N ILE A 42 15.74 10.06 12.28
CA ILE A 42 14.29 10.01 12.17
C ILE A 42 13.70 8.87 13.03
N LEU A 43 12.77 9.22 13.93
CA LEU A 43 11.85 8.30 14.61
C LEU A 43 10.85 7.75 13.60
N VAL A 44 11.05 6.49 13.22
CA VAL A 44 10.23 5.73 12.27
C VAL A 44 9.20 4.80 12.94
N ARG A 45 9.04 4.91 14.26
CA ARG A 45 8.06 4.17 15.08
C ARG A 45 7.49 5.12 16.13
N PRO A 46 6.25 4.90 16.62
CA PRO A 46 5.69 5.72 17.69
C PRO A 46 6.54 5.61 18.97
N PRO A 47 6.78 6.73 19.67
CA PRO A 47 7.39 6.69 21.00
C PRO A 47 6.43 6.02 21.99
N GLU A 48 6.98 5.27 22.94
CA GLU A 48 6.21 4.60 24.00
C GLU A 48 5.42 5.64 24.80
N GLY A 49 4.09 5.54 24.73
CA GLY A 49 3.15 6.56 25.24
C GLY A 49 2.16 7.06 24.20
N SER A 50 2.47 6.98 22.90
CA SER A 50 1.51 7.27 21.82
C SER A 50 0.44 6.17 21.68
N LYS A 51 -0.57 6.18 22.57
CA LYS A 51 -1.81 5.39 22.38
C LYS A 51 -2.56 5.90 21.15
N MET A 52 -2.28 5.30 19.98
CA MET A 52 -3.18 5.40 18.83
C MET A 52 -4.50 4.71 19.18
N THR A 53 -5.48 5.50 19.63
CA THR A 53 -6.85 5.06 19.87
C THR A 53 -7.55 4.75 18.54
N VAL A 54 -7.29 3.55 18.01
CA VAL A 54 -8.25 2.87 17.14
C VAL A 54 -9.52 2.61 17.95
N LYS A 55 -10.46 3.56 17.92
CA LYS A 55 -11.78 3.41 18.53
C LYS A 55 -12.56 2.40 17.68
N PRO A 56 -12.87 1.19 18.18
CA PRO A 56 -13.66 0.24 17.41
C PRO A 56 -15.10 0.74 17.36
N THR A 57 -15.60 1.10 16.18
CA THR A 57 -17.04 1.25 15.96
C THR A 57 -17.66 -0.13 15.69
N PRO A 58 -18.82 -0.44 16.28
CA PRO A 58 -19.32 -1.81 16.34
C PRO A 58 -19.79 -2.34 14.98
N ARG A 59 -19.47 -3.60 14.69
CA ARG A 59 -20.09 -4.37 13.61
C ARG A 59 -21.55 -4.65 13.98
N SER A 60 -22.48 -4.34 13.08
CA SER A 60 -23.83 -4.93 13.17
C SER A 60 -23.76 -6.38 12.72
N SER A 61 -24.42 -7.27 13.47
CA SER A 61 -24.55 -8.69 13.12
C SER A 61 -25.49 -8.89 11.92
N GLY A 62 -25.36 -10.06 11.28
CA GLY A 62 -26.12 -10.48 10.10
C GLY A 62 -25.89 -11.95 9.76
N GLU A 63 -26.42 -12.85 10.61
CA GLU A 63 -26.78 -14.24 10.27
C GLU A 63 -27.67 -14.30 9.01
N MET A 64 -27.79 -15.35 8.18
CA MET A 64 -27.35 -16.76 8.14
C MET A 64 -27.00 -17.09 6.66
N SER A 65 -26.33 -18.18 6.26
CA SER A 65 -26.87 -19.54 6.26
C SER A 65 -25.83 -20.60 5.80
N LYS A 66 -26.24 -21.86 5.83
CA LYS A 66 -25.45 -23.08 5.98
C LYS A 66 -25.33 -23.90 4.68
N GLY A 67 -24.20 -24.61 4.46
CA GLY A 67 -23.99 -25.52 3.32
C GLY A 67 -22.92 -26.59 3.55
N GLU A 68 -23.32 -27.87 3.57
CA GLU A 68 -22.61 -29.10 4.01
C GLU A 68 -22.64 -30.16 2.88
N VAL A 69 -21.70 -31.09 2.62
CA VAL A 69 -20.37 -31.48 3.16
C VAL A 69 -19.55 -32.19 2.03
N SER A 70 -18.27 -32.58 2.29
CA SER A 70 -17.59 -33.80 1.76
C SER A 70 -17.09 -33.86 0.30
N LYS A 71 -16.02 -34.60 -0.08
CA LYS A 71 -15.09 -35.53 0.64
C LYS A 71 -13.71 -35.64 -0.08
N ALA A 72 -12.70 -36.08 0.69
CA ALA A 72 -11.27 -36.41 0.43
C ALA A 72 -10.97 -37.32 -0.83
N GLU A 73 -9.73 -37.62 -1.28
CA GLU A 73 -8.44 -37.92 -0.59
C GLU A 73 -7.13 -37.50 -1.36
N THR A 74 -5.97 -37.85 -0.80
CA THR A 74 -4.59 -37.30 -0.96
C THR A 74 -3.62 -38.24 -1.76
N PRO A 75 -2.25 -38.19 -1.66
CA PRO A 75 -1.30 -37.14 -2.08
C PRO A 75 -0.04 -37.63 -2.88
N LYS A 76 0.53 -36.76 -3.74
CA LYS A 76 1.98 -36.68 -4.15
C LYS A 76 2.14 -35.55 -5.20
N ALA A 77 3.28 -34.87 -5.39
CA ALA A 77 4.59 -34.93 -4.77
C ALA A 77 5.19 -33.51 -4.60
N GLU A 78 6.34 -33.42 -3.97
CA GLU A 78 6.91 -32.23 -3.33
C GLU A 78 7.90 -31.46 -4.22
N ALA A 79 7.76 -30.12 -4.27
CA ALA A 79 8.79 -29.20 -4.76
C ALA A 79 8.64 -27.84 -4.07
N ALA A 80 9.61 -27.49 -3.22
CA ALA A 80 9.86 -26.22 -2.54
C ALA A 80 8.81 -25.10 -2.70
N LYS A 81 7.86 -25.01 -1.77
CA LYS A 81 7.14 -23.75 -1.51
C LYS A 81 7.95 -22.91 -0.53
N GLU A 82 8.37 -21.73 -0.96
CA GLU A 82 8.64 -20.65 -0.01
C GLU A 82 7.38 -20.42 0.83
N VAL A 83 7.58 -20.16 2.13
CA VAL A 83 6.50 -19.98 3.10
C VAL A 83 5.81 -18.63 2.88
N VAL A 84 4.96 -18.57 1.84
CA VAL A 84 3.88 -17.60 1.76
C VAL A 84 2.92 -17.94 2.89
N ALA A 85 3.11 -17.28 4.03
CA ALA A 85 2.12 -17.25 5.09
C ALA A 85 0.76 -16.89 4.47
N GLU A 86 -0.32 -17.55 4.91
CA GLU A 86 -1.65 -17.27 4.37
C GLU A 86 -1.89 -15.76 4.34
N PRO A 87 -2.32 -15.19 3.20
CA PRO A 87 -2.40 -13.75 3.04
C PRO A 87 -3.44 -13.21 4.03
N GLY A 88 -2.96 -12.64 5.14
CA GLY A 88 -3.78 -12.10 6.22
C GLY A 88 -4.63 -10.90 5.78
N ILE A 89 -4.42 -10.42 4.55
CA ILE A 89 -5.27 -9.50 3.81
C ILE A 89 -5.65 -10.13 2.47
N ARG A 90 -6.91 -9.99 2.06
CA ARG A 90 -7.35 -10.25 0.69
C ARG A 90 -7.44 -8.93 -0.06
N LEU A 91 -6.82 -8.87 -1.23
CA LEU A 91 -6.80 -7.71 -2.11
C LEU A 91 -7.66 -7.98 -3.34
N GLU A 92 -8.48 -7.02 -3.74
CA GLU A 92 -9.10 -7.01 -5.08
C GLU A 92 -8.16 -6.39 -6.10
N TRP A 93 -8.32 -6.77 -7.37
CA TRP A 93 -7.63 -6.14 -8.49
C TRP A 93 -7.89 -4.62 -8.54
N PRO A 94 -6.85 -3.77 -8.39
CA PRO A 94 -7.01 -2.31 -8.26
C PRO A 94 -7.22 -1.61 -9.61
N ALA A 95 -7.02 -2.32 -10.71
CA ALA A 95 -7.27 -1.87 -12.06
C ALA A 95 -7.60 -3.08 -12.95
N LYS A 96 -8.32 -2.84 -14.05
CA LYS A 96 -8.49 -3.82 -15.12
C LYS A 96 -7.29 -3.71 -16.06
N GLY A 97 -6.73 -4.83 -16.49
CA GLY A 97 -5.58 -4.83 -17.38
C GLY A 97 -4.87 -6.16 -17.43
N LYS A 98 -3.77 -6.20 -18.19
CA LYS A 98 -2.76 -7.27 -18.08
C LYS A 98 -1.62 -6.75 -17.23
N VAL A 99 -1.02 -7.64 -16.44
CA VAL A 99 0.31 -7.37 -15.86
C VAL A 99 1.31 -7.33 -17.01
N VAL A 100 2.13 -6.27 -17.06
CA VAL A 100 3.14 -6.04 -18.11
C VAL A 100 4.56 -5.91 -17.55
N GLU A 101 4.70 -5.69 -16.25
CA GLU A 101 5.96 -5.84 -15.50
C GLU A 101 5.62 -6.64 -14.23
N GLU A 102 6.41 -7.69 -13.95
CA GLU A 102 6.24 -8.52 -12.75
C GLU A 102 7.01 -7.96 -11.54
N PHE A 103 6.70 -8.49 -10.36
CA PHE A 103 7.41 -8.13 -9.14
C PHE A 103 8.87 -8.60 -9.18
N SER A 104 9.78 -7.69 -8.84
CA SER A 104 11.19 -7.99 -8.56
C SER A 104 11.70 -7.06 -7.45
N GLU A 105 12.85 -7.40 -6.85
CA GLU A 105 13.55 -6.51 -5.90
C GLU A 105 13.85 -5.11 -6.45
N LYS A 106 13.97 -4.99 -7.79
CA LYS A 106 14.21 -3.73 -8.49
C LYS A 106 12.93 -2.92 -8.69
N THR A 107 11.83 -3.59 -9.08
CA THR A 107 10.54 -2.95 -9.42
C THR A 107 9.64 -2.74 -8.21
N LYS A 108 9.75 -3.56 -7.16
CA LYS A 108 9.02 -3.47 -5.87
C LYS A 108 7.50 -3.60 -5.93
N GLY A 109 6.93 -3.72 -7.13
CA GLY A 109 5.52 -3.88 -7.42
C GLY A 109 5.31 -4.50 -8.80
N ILE A 110 4.05 -4.56 -9.23
CA ILE A 110 3.64 -4.98 -10.57
C ILE A 110 3.15 -3.78 -11.37
N ASP A 111 3.31 -3.81 -12.69
CA ASP A 111 2.67 -2.84 -13.58
C ASP A 111 1.46 -3.46 -14.27
N ILE A 112 0.30 -2.82 -14.15
CA ILE A 112 -0.96 -3.19 -14.81
C ILE A 112 -1.23 -2.19 -15.92
N ALA A 113 -1.19 -2.63 -17.18
CA ALA A 113 -1.46 -1.78 -18.34
C ALA A 113 -2.97 -1.52 -18.51
N GLY A 114 -3.31 -0.27 -18.82
CA GLY A 114 -4.69 0.17 -19.07
C GLY A 114 -4.74 1.42 -19.95
N LYS A 115 -5.80 2.22 -19.82
CA LYS A 115 -6.02 3.44 -20.64
C LYS A 115 -6.09 4.70 -19.80
N LEU A 116 -5.79 5.84 -20.44
CA LEU A 116 -5.71 7.13 -19.78
C LEU A 116 -7.06 7.52 -19.20
N GLY A 117 -7.13 7.65 -17.87
CA GLY A 117 -8.36 7.96 -17.15
C GLY A 117 -9.19 6.76 -16.69
N GLU A 118 -8.76 5.52 -16.93
CA GLU A 118 -9.45 4.36 -16.38
C GLU A 118 -9.44 4.40 -14.83
N PRO A 119 -10.52 3.94 -14.18
CA PRO A 119 -10.65 4.01 -12.73
C PRO A 119 -9.64 3.08 -12.04
N ILE A 120 -8.92 3.63 -11.07
CA ILE A 120 -8.12 2.86 -10.12
C ILE A 120 -8.89 2.81 -8.79
N THR A 121 -9.02 1.60 -8.24
CA THR A 121 -9.79 1.31 -7.03
C THR A 121 -8.89 0.88 -5.88
N ALA A 122 -9.35 1.13 -4.64
CA ALA A 122 -8.68 0.62 -3.45
C ALA A 122 -8.80 -0.91 -3.38
N ALA A 123 -7.66 -1.60 -3.33
CA ALA A 123 -7.59 -3.06 -3.29
C ALA A 123 -8.17 -3.66 -2.00
N SER A 124 -8.25 -2.88 -0.91
CA SER A 124 -8.94 -3.28 0.33
C SER A 124 -9.36 -2.06 1.16
N ASP A 125 -10.17 -2.29 2.19
CA ASP A 125 -10.55 -1.27 3.18
C ASP A 125 -9.32 -0.67 3.85
N GLY A 126 -9.32 0.64 4.12
CA GLY A 126 -8.18 1.27 4.78
C GLY A 126 -8.29 2.78 4.96
N LYS A 127 -7.13 3.39 5.23
CA LYS A 127 -6.98 4.84 5.35
C LYS A 127 -5.86 5.33 4.44
N VAL A 128 -6.12 6.40 3.69
CA VAL A 128 -5.11 7.08 2.87
C VAL A 128 -4.09 7.74 3.79
N VAL A 129 -2.84 7.28 3.71
CA VAL A 129 -1.71 7.81 4.49
C VAL A 129 -0.76 8.67 3.65
N TYR A 130 -0.97 8.72 2.34
CA TYR A 130 -0.33 9.69 1.44
C TYR A 130 -1.20 9.89 0.19
N ALA A 131 -1.27 11.12 -0.31
CA ALA A 131 -1.82 11.47 -1.61
C ALA A 131 -1.08 12.70 -2.14
N GLY A 132 -0.24 12.55 -3.17
CA GLY A 132 0.60 13.65 -3.69
C GLY A 132 1.62 13.18 -4.73
N ASN A 133 2.58 14.04 -5.08
CA ASN A 133 3.59 13.79 -6.13
C ASN A 133 5.04 13.98 -5.68
N SER A 134 5.27 14.07 -4.37
CA SER A 134 6.57 14.42 -3.76
C SER A 134 7.56 13.25 -3.69
N LEU A 135 7.13 12.02 -4.00
CA LEU A 135 8.02 10.85 -4.11
C LEU A 135 8.43 10.67 -5.57
N ARG A 136 9.67 11.06 -5.87
CA ARG A 136 10.29 10.84 -7.18
C ARG A 136 10.28 9.35 -7.58
N GLY A 137 9.98 9.07 -8.83
CA GLY A 137 9.86 7.73 -9.41
C GLY A 137 8.45 7.14 -9.33
N TYR A 138 7.49 7.80 -8.66
CA TYR A 138 6.11 7.32 -8.51
C TYR A 138 5.05 8.23 -9.15
N GLY A 139 5.44 9.41 -9.67
CA GLY A 139 4.49 10.41 -10.18
C GLY A 139 3.45 10.82 -9.14
N ASN A 140 2.19 11.00 -9.54
CA ASN A 140 1.11 11.13 -8.57
C ASN A 140 0.85 9.76 -7.93
N LEU A 141 0.91 9.71 -6.60
CA LEU A 141 0.89 8.51 -5.79
C LEU A 141 -0.17 8.61 -4.69
N ALA A 142 -0.97 7.56 -4.54
CA ALA A 142 -1.76 7.30 -3.34
C ALA A 142 -1.15 6.12 -2.57
N ILE A 143 -1.12 6.20 -1.23
CA ILE A 143 -0.75 5.08 -0.36
C ILE A 143 -1.87 4.86 0.65
N ILE A 144 -2.36 3.63 0.74
CA ILE A 144 -3.44 3.22 1.64
C ILE A 144 -2.88 2.25 2.67
N LYS A 145 -3.07 2.57 3.95
CA LYS A 145 -2.77 1.70 5.09
C LYS A 145 -4.03 0.92 5.45
N HIS A 146 -3.95 -0.41 5.38
CA HIS A 146 -5.06 -1.29 5.72
C HIS A 146 -5.06 -1.62 7.22
N ASP A 147 -3.89 -1.93 7.76
CA ASP A 147 -3.62 -2.09 9.20
C ASP A 147 -2.15 -1.76 9.51
N ASN A 148 -1.61 -2.22 10.64
CA ASN A 148 -0.19 -1.99 10.99
C ASN A 148 0.82 -2.83 10.19
N THR A 149 0.34 -3.83 9.45
CA THR A 149 1.14 -4.79 8.67
C THR A 149 1.11 -4.43 7.19
N TYR A 150 -0.06 -4.14 6.63
CA TYR A 150 -0.29 -4.06 5.18
C TYR A 150 -0.53 -2.64 4.69
N LEU A 151 0.21 -2.27 3.63
CA LEU A 151 -0.01 -1.06 2.83
C LEU A 151 -0.06 -1.39 1.34
N THR A 152 -0.86 -0.64 0.59
CA THR A 152 -0.83 -0.64 -0.88
C THR A 152 -0.47 0.73 -1.42
N ALA A 153 0.34 0.76 -2.48
CA ALA A 153 0.75 1.98 -3.18
C ALA A 153 0.25 1.94 -4.64
N TYR A 154 -0.26 3.07 -5.12
CA TYR A 154 -0.88 3.22 -6.44
C TYR A 154 -0.24 4.43 -7.11
N ALA A 155 0.63 4.19 -8.09
CA ALA A 155 1.49 5.21 -8.69
C ALA A 155 1.16 5.51 -10.16
N HIS A 156 1.82 6.54 -10.71
CA HIS A 156 1.68 7.05 -12.08
C HIS A 156 0.28 7.61 -12.44
N ASN A 157 -0.58 7.86 -11.45
CA ASN A 157 -1.95 8.34 -11.69
C ASN A 157 -1.95 9.69 -12.45
N ARG A 158 -2.95 9.94 -13.29
CA ARG A 158 -3.15 11.28 -13.86
C ARG A 158 -3.82 12.23 -12.86
N ASN A 159 -4.66 11.68 -11.98
CA ASN A 159 -5.47 12.42 -11.02
C ASN A 159 -5.73 11.57 -9.76
N LEU A 160 -5.73 12.20 -8.59
CA LEU A 160 -6.07 11.58 -7.31
C LEU A 160 -7.42 12.09 -6.83
N LEU A 161 -8.33 11.17 -6.48
CA LEU A 161 -9.70 11.48 -6.05
C LEU A 161 -9.85 11.42 -4.52
N VAL A 162 -8.77 11.12 -3.81
CA VAL A 162 -8.68 11.03 -2.35
C VAL A 162 -7.53 11.89 -1.83
N LYS A 163 -7.58 12.21 -0.53
CA LYS A 163 -6.60 13.04 0.18
C LYS A 163 -6.04 12.29 1.39
N GLU A 164 -4.89 12.73 1.90
CA GLU A 164 -4.34 12.17 3.13
C GLU A 164 -5.31 12.33 4.30
N GLY A 165 -5.61 11.22 4.98
CA GLY A 165 -6.57 11.17 6.08
C GLY A 165 -7.88 10.47 5.73
N ASP A 166 -8.24 10.38 4.44
CA ASP A 166 -9.51 9.80 4.00
C ASP A 166 -9.61 8.31 4.34
N ALA A 167 -10.80 7.87 4.78
CA ALA A 167 -11.12 6.45 4.88
C ALA A 167 -11.64 5.95 3.52
N VAL A 168 -11.20 4.77 3.10
CA VAL A 168 -11.56 4.15 1.83
C VAL A 168 -12.10 2.75 2.02
N LYS A 169 -13.00 2.34 1.13
CA LYS A 169 -13.54 0.98 1.04
C LYS A 169 -12.93 0.21 -0.11
N LYS A 170 -12.83 -1.11 0.05
CA LYS A 170 -12.47 -2.02 -1.04
C LYS A 170 -13.37 -1.76 -2.27
N GLY A 171 -12.76 -1.65 -3.45
CA GLY A 171 -13.47 -1.33 -4.70
C GLY A 171 -13.84 0.15 -4.89
N GLN A 172 -13.63 1.03 -3.90
CA GLN A 172 -13.85 2.47 -4.06
C GLN A 172 -12.87 3.06 -5.07
N LYS A 173 -13.35 3.86 -6.03
CA LYS A 173 -12.49 4.61 -6.95
C LYS A 173 -11.68 5.64 -6.16
N ILE A 174 -10.36 5.55 -6.23
CA ILE A 174 -9.42 6.43 -5.50
C ILE A 174 -8.61 7.34 -6.42
N ALA A 175 -8.45 6.95 -7.69
CA ALA A 175 -7.62 7.67 -8.64
C ALA A 175 -8.04 7.36 -10.09
N GLU A 176 -7.33 7.98 -11.03
CA GLU A 176 -7.46 7.74 -12.46
C GLU A 176 -6.10 7.42 -13.06
N MET A 177 -6.03 6.35 -13.86
CA MET A 177 -4.80 5.87 -14.46
C MET A 177 -4.17 6.91 -15.38
N GLY A 178 -2.85 6.98 -15.37
CA GLY A 178 -2.05 7.89 -16.18
C GLY A 178 -0.67 7.35 -16.45
N ASP A 179 0.22 8.28 -16.78
CA ASP A 179 1.59 8.09 -17.20
C ASP A 179 2.55 9.04 -16.45
N THR A 180 2.16 9.55 -15.27
CA THR A 180 2.99 10.54 -14.56
C THR A 180 4.29 9.94 -14.04
N ASP A 181 5.42 10.53 -14.42
CA ASP A 181 6.78 10.04 -14.09
C ASP A 181 7.05 8.61 -14.63
N THR A 182 6.43 8.27 -15.78
CA THR A 182 6.68 7.01 -16.52
C THR A 182 6.56 7.23 -18.04
N ASN A 183 6.70 6.15 -18.83
CA ASN A 183 6.78 6.18 -20.30
C ASN A 183 5.54 5.62 -21.01
N SER A 184 4.53 5.18 -20.25
CA SER A 184 3.36 4.45 -20.75
C SER A 184 2.22 4.53 -19.74
N VAL A 185 0.98 4.44 -20.21
CA VAL A 185 -0.19 4.49 -19.33
C VAL A 185 -0.38 3.16 -18.61
N LYS A 186 -0.17 3.17 -17.30
CA LYS A 186 -0.22 1.99 -16.43
C LYS A 186 -0.49 2.38 -14.98
N LEU A 187 -0.99 1.44 -14.19
CA LEU A 187 -0.90 1.49 -12.74
C LEU A 187 0.34 0.73 -12.31
N HIS A 188 1.27 1.40 -11.62
CA HIS A 188 2.27 0.69 -10.82
C HIS A 188 1.70 0.43 -9.42
N PHE A 189 1.61 -0.84 -9.03
CA PHE A 189 0.98 -1.30 -7.80
C PHE A 189 1.95 -2.08 -6.91
N GLU A 190 2.21 -1.57 -5.72
CA GLU A 190 3.06 -2.23 -4.72
C GLU A 190 2.22 -2.68 -3.52
N LEU A 191 2.51 -3.88 -3.00
CA LEU A 191 2.10 -4.32 -1.66
C LEU A 191 3.31 -4.23 -0.74
N ARG A 192 3.15 -3.62 0.44
CA ARG A 192 4.15 -3.65 1.51
C ARG A 192 3.62 -4.40 2.73
N VAL A 193 4.46 -5.28 3.26
CA VAL A 193 4.25 -6.06 4.49
C VAL A 193 5.33 -5.65 5.49
N ASN A 194 4.92 -5.05 6.61
CA ASN A 194 5.82 -4.45 7.60
C ASN A 194 6.82 -3.45 6.97
N GLY A 195 6.37 -2.65 6.01
CA GLY A 195 7.17 -1.67 5.26
C GLY A 195 8.00 -2.25 4.11
N LYS A 196 8.25 -3.57 4.06
CA LYS A 196 8.99 -4.21 2.97
C LYS A 196 8.10 -4.48 1.76
N PRO A 197 8.55 -4.19 0.52
CA PRO A 197 7.80 -4.57 -0.68
C PRO A 197 7.75 -6.09 -0.82
N VAL A 198 6.61 -6.62 -1.26
CA VAL A 198 6.43 -8.05 -1.54
C VAL A 198 5.61 -8.22 -2.82
N ASN A 199 5.70 -9.37 -3.47
CA ASN A 199 4.90 -9.69 -4.65
C ASN A 199 3.38 -9.62 -4.29
N PRO A 200 2.58 -8.74 -4.92
CA PRO A 200 1.15 -8.66 -4.66
C PRO A 200 0.34 -9.80 -5.29
N MET A 201 0.87 -10.49 -6.31
CA MET A 201 0.12 -11.51 -7.08
C MET A 201 -0.55 -12.60 -6.22
N PRO A 202 0.08 -13.17 -5.16
CA PRO A 202 -0.57 -14.16 -4.29
C PRO A 202 -1.71 -13.62 -3.41
N TYR A 203 -1.87 -12.30 -3.31
CA TYR A 203 -2.86 -11.62 -2.46
C TYR A 203 -4.08 -11.12 -3.25
N LEU A 204 -3.97 -11.06 -4.58
CA LEU A 204 -4.99 -10.53 -5.49
C LEU A 204 -6.05 -11.59 -5.86
N GLN A 205 -7.32 -11.20 -5.79
CA GLN A 205 -8.50 -12.03 -6.04
C GLN A 205 -9.54 -11.29 -6.89
#